data_AF-A0A8X6N4G9-F1
#
_entry.id   AF-A0A8X6N4G9-F1
#
_cell.length_a   1.000
_cell.length_b   1.000
_cell.length_c   1.000
_cell.angle_alpha   90.00
_cell.angle_beta   90.00
_cell.angle_gamma   90.00
#
_symmetry.space_group_name_H-M   'P 1'
#
loop_
_entity.id
_entity.type
_entity.pdbx_description
1 polymer ?
#
loop_
_entity_poly.entity_id
_entity_poly.type
_entity_poly.pdbx_seq_one_letter_code
_entity_poly.pdbx_strand_id
1 'polypeptide(L)'
;MTTEMEIAKQKRKAARATYSKTINKLQEILAANRPDVDDLEIHLDQLTEKFKDLKISDEIFLNLLEKKAGITQTEYEKEYEISQDYYEKISTFKIKMQLPRHEVEDNYATQAPEQRYVHRC
;
A
#
# COMPACT_ATOMS: atom_id res chain seq x y z
N MET A 1 -29.88 -5.59 17.88
CA MET A 1 -28.48 -6.03 17.69
C MET A 1 -27.80 -5.14 16.66
N THR A 2 -27.33 -3.95 17.06
CA THR A 2 -26.78 -2.94 16.13
C THR A 2 -25.53 -2.22 16.62
N THR A 3 -25.13 -2.39 17.88
CA THR A 3 -24.00 -1.66 18.47
C THR A 3 -22.63 -2.25 18.08
N GLU A 4 -22.51 -3.58 18.05
CA GLU A 4 -21.23 -4.26 17.81
C GLU A 4 -20.74 -4.10 16.37
N MET A 5 -21.65 -4.23 15.39
CA MET A 5 -21.36 -4.00 13.98
C MET A 5 -20.90 -2.57 13.71
N GLU A 6 -21.58 -1.57 14.29
CA GLU A 6 -21.21 -0.17 14.12
C GLU A 6 -19.86 0.15 14.77
N ILE A 7 -19.57 -0.44 15.94
CA ILE A 7 -18.25 -0.33 16.58
C ILE A 7 -17.17 -0.96 15.70
N ALA A 8 -17.39 -2.16 15.17
CA ALA A 8 -16.45 -2.84 14.29
C ALA A 8 -16.20 -2.02 13.01
N LYS A 9 -17.26 -1.48 12.40
CA LYS A 9 -17.18 -0.62 11.22
C LYS A 9 -16.39 0.66 11.49
N GLN A 10 -16.58 1.29 12.64
CA GLN A 10 -15.82 2.49 13.04
C GLN A 10 -14.34 2.18 13.27
N LYS A 11 -14.03 1.11 14.02
CA LYS A 11 -12.63 0.66 14.25
C LYS A 11 -11.93 0.35 12.92
N ARG A 12 -12.58 -0.41 12.04
CA ARG A 12 -12.10 -0.72 10.69
C ARG A 12 -11.85 0.54 9.88
N LYS A 13 -12.78 1.49 9.88
CA LYS A 13 -12.63 2.77 9.17
C LYS A 13 -11.40 3.54 9.69
N ALA A 14 -11.20 3.61 11.00
CA ALA A 14 -10.04 4.26 11.60
C ALA A 14 -8.72 3.55 11.24
N ALA A 15 -8.69 2.22 11.29
CA ALA A 15 -7.53 1.42 10.90
C ALA A 15 -7.15 1.64 9.42
N ARG A 16 -8.14 1.58 8.51
CA ARG A 16 -7.95 1.86 7.08
C ARG A 16 -7.42 3.27 6.82
N ALA A 17 -7.93 4.27 7.55
CA ALA A 17 -7.47 5.65 7.41
C ALA A 17 -6.01 5.81 7.83
N THR A 18 -5.62 5.24 8.98
CA THR A 18 -4.22 5.29 9.45
C THR A 18 -3.30 4.54 8.50
N TYR A 19 -3.68 3.33 8.08
CA TYR A 19 -2.92 2.53 7.11
C TYR A 19 -2.71 3.27 5.78
N SER A 20 -3.76 3.88 5.25
CA SER A 20 -3.67 4.66 3.99
C SER A 20 -2.77 5.89 4.13
N LYS A 21 -2.80 6.58 5.29
CA LYS A 21 -1.90 7.70 5.56
C LYS A 21 -0.44 7.26 5.58
N THR A 22 -0.13 6.13 6.23
CA THR A 22 1.23 5.57 6.25
C THR A 22 1.69 5.15 4.86
N ILE A 23 0.82 4.55 4.05
CA ILE A 23 1.11 4.26 2.64
C ILE A 23 1.47 5.54 1.87
N ASN A 24 0.62 6.56 1.95
CA ASN A 24 0.85 7.80 1.21
C ASN A 24 2.18 8.44 1.64
N LYS A 25 2.50 8.40 2.94
CA LYS A 25 3.78 8.91 3.44
C LYS A 25 4.97 8.14 2.88
N LEU A 26 4.90 6.81 2.82
CA LEU A 26 5.92 5.98 2.16
C LEU A 26 6.06 6.30 0.67
N GLN A 27 4.95 6.55 -0.03
CA GLN A 27 4.99 6.95 -1.45
C GLN A 27 5.67 8.31 -1.63
N GLU A 28 5.40 9.28 -0.76
CA GLU A 28 6.05 10.59 -0.79
C GLU A 28 7.57 10.47 -0.58
N ILE A 29 8.00 9.65 0.39
CA ILE A 29 9.43 9.45 0.64
C ILE A 29 10.08 8.77 -0.57
N LEU A 30 9.46 7.72 -1.13
CA LEU A 30 9.96 7.03 -2.33
C LEU A 30 10.01 7.92 -3.57
N ALA A 31 9.11 8.91 -3.69
CA ALA A 31 9.07 9.83 -4.81
C ALA A 31 10.12 10.97 -4.69
N ALA A 32 10.79 11.11 -3.55
CA ALA A 32 11.85 12.11 -3.39
C ALA A 32 13.07 11.75 -4.24
N ASN A 33 13.77 12.76 -4.78
CA ASN A 33 14.99 12.57 -5.60
C ASN A 33 16.11 11.82 -4.85
N ARG A 34 16.12 11.87 -3.52
CA ARG A 34 17.05 11.15 -2.64
C ARG A 34 16.28 10.65 -1.41
N PRO A 35 15.64 9.47 -1.50
CA PRO A 35 14.88 8.94 -0.39
C PRO A 35 15.82 8.54 0.75
N ASP A 36 15.51 9.00 1.97
CA ASP A 36 16.18 8.58 3.19
C ASP A 36 15.81 7.12 3.49
N VAL A 37 16.82 6.27 3.58
CA VAL A 37 16.64 4.82 3.78
C VAL A 37 16.13 4.52 5.17
N ASP A 38 16.67 5.20 6.17
CA ASP A 38 16.32 4.98 7.57
C ASP A 38 14.88 5.43 7.80
N ASP A 39 14.48 6.55 7.18
CA ASP A 39 13.09 7.02 7.22
C ASP A 39 12.12 6.05 6.52
N LEU A 40 12.53 5.45 5.41
CA LEU A 40 11.73 4.42 4.73
C LEU A 40 11.56 3.15 5.57
N GLU A 41 12.63 2.66 6.22
CA GLU A 41 12.58 1.48 7.07
C GLU A 41 11.66 1.71 8.28
N ILE A 42 11.80 2.85 8.95
CA ILE A 42 10.93 3.24 10.07
C ILE A 42 9.46 3.26 9.64
N HIS A 43 9.16 3.88 8.49
CA HIS A 43 7.78 3.96 8.01
C HIS A 43 7.25 2.61 7.49
N LEU A 44 8.11 1.72 7.00
CA LEU A 44 7.74 0.35 6.61
C LEU A 44 7.39 -0.52 7.81
N ASP A 45 8.13 -0.38 8.91
CA ASP A 45 7.83 -1.05 10.17
C ASP A 45 6.50 -0.55 10.73
N GLN A 46 6.29 0.76 10.74
CA GLN A 46 5.00 1.35 11.10
C GLN A 46 3.87 0.82 10.20
N LEU A 47 4.08 0.74 8.89
CA LEU A 47 3.09 0.17 7.96
C LEU A 47 2.77 -1.28 8.32
N THR A 48 3.77 -2.08 8.69
CA THR A 48 3.61 -3.47 9.10
C THR A 48 2.80 -3.60 10.38
N GLU A 49 3.00 -2.73 11.36
CA GLU A 49 2.16 -2.70 12.57
C GLU A 49 0.72 -2.29 12.25
N LYS A 50 0.52 -1.21 11.48
CA LYS A 50 -0.83 -0.76 11.10
C LYS A 50 -1.56 -1.77 10.24
N PHE A 51 -0.85 -2.56 9.45
CA PHE A 51 -1.41 -3.68 8.71
C PHE A 51 -1.97 -4.77 9.64
N LYS A 52 -1.27 -5.12 10.73
CA LYS A 52 -1.77 -6.09 11.72
C LYS A 52 -3.08 -5.60 12.35
N ASP A 53 -3.13 -4.34 12.76
CA ASP A 53 -4.33 -3.71 13.34
C ASP A 53 -5.50 -3.69 12.35
N LEU A 54 -5.21 -3.37 11.08
CA LEU A 54 -6.19 -3.39 9.99
C LEU A 54 -6.73 -4.80 9.76
N LYS A 55 -5.85 -5.79 9.64
CA LYS A 55 -6.23 -7.18 9.40
C LYS A 55 -7.17 -7.69 10.50
N ILE A 56 -6.82 -7.47 11.76
CA ILE A 56 -7.68 -7.84 12.90
C ILE A 56 -9.04 -7.14 12.81
N SER A 57 -9.06 -5.85 12.47
CA SER A 57 -10.30 -5.07 12.37
C SER A 57 -11.20 -5.52 11.20
N ASP A 58 -10.60 -5.85 10.05
CA ASP A 58 -11.31 -6.40 8.89
C ASP A 58 -11.86 -7.80 9.20
N GLU A 59 -11.08 -8.68 9.82
CA GLU A 59 -11.52 -10.03 10.23
C GLU A 59 -12.71 -9.98 11.18
N ILE A 60 -12.65 -9.12 12.21
CA ILE A 60 -13.78 -8.92 13.14
C ILE A 60 -15.02 -8.46 12.38
N PHE A 61 -14.88 -7.47 11.49
CA PHE A 61 -16.01 -6.95 10.72
C PHE A 61 -16.60 -8.00 9.78
N LEU A 62 -15.77 -8.76 9.05
CA LEU A 62 -16.21 -9.80 8.13
C LEU A 62 -16.93 -10.95 8.86
N ASN A 63 -16.42 -11.37 10.02
CA ASN A 63 -17.07 -12.37 10.87
C ASN A 63 -18.45 -11.91 11.36
N LEU A 64 -18.60 -10.62 11.70
CA LEU A 64 -19.90 -10.05 12.07
C LEU A 64 -20.83 -9.93 10.86
N LEU A 65 -20.27 -9.60 9.70
CA LEU A 65 -21.02 -9.44 8.44
C LEU A 65 -21.61 -10.79 8.00
N GLU A 66 -20.82 -11.87 8.05
CA GLU A 66 -21.25 -13.23 7.73
C GLU A 66 -22.41 -13.70 8.63
N LYS A 67 -22.38 -13.33 9.92
CA LYS A 67 -23.43 -13.67 10.89
C LYS A 67 -24.67 -12.79 10.81
N LYS A 68 -24.66 -11.73 9.98
CA LYS A 68 -25.76 -10.79 9.89
C LYS A 68 -26.92 -11.41 9.11
N ALA A 69 -28.10 -11.47 9.71
CA ALA A 69 -29.31 -11.92 9.02
C ALA A 69 -29.59 -11.08 7.76
N GLY A 70 -29.83 -11.76 6.64
CA GLY A 70 -30.16 -11.12 5.36
C GLY A 70 -28.96 -10.56 4.58
N ILE A 71 -27.72 -10.87 4.99
CA ILE A 71 -26.54 -10.59 4.14
C ILE A 71 -26.58 -11.51 2.91
N THR A 72 -26.33 -10.94 1.74
CA THR A 72 -26.12 -11.73 0.52
C THR A 72 -24.65 -12.10 0.36
N GLN A 73 -24.38 -13.22 -0.30
CA GLN A 73 -23.02 -13.66 -0.63
C GLN A 73 -22.24 -12.56 -1.37
N THR A 74 -22.89 -11.91 -2.33
CA THR A 74 -22.28 -10.81 -3.11
C THR A 74 -21.89 -9.61 -2.24
N GLU A 75 -22.68 -9.25 -1.23
CA GLU A 75 -22.32 -8.17 -0.30
C GLU A 75 -21.11 -8.53 0.57
N TYR A 76 -21.03 -9.79 1.01
CA TYR A 76 -19.87 -10.28 1.74
C TYR A 76 -18.61 -10.28 0.87
N GLU A 77 -18.69 -10.85 -0.33
CA GLU A 77 -17.58 -10.94 -1.29
C GLU A 77 -17.02 -9.57 -1.63
N LYS A 78 -17.89 -8.58 -1.87
CA LYS A 78 -17.47 -7.20 -2.12
C LYS A 78 -16.64 -6.61 -0.96
N GLU A 79 -17.07 -6.83 0.29
CA GLU A 79 -16.33 -6.33 1.46
C GLU A 79 -15.03 -7.12 1.69
N TYR A 80 -15.01 -8.40 1.33
CA TYR A 80 -13.82 -9.24 1.36
C TYR A 80 -12.78 -8.78 0.33
N GLU A 81 -13.19 -8.56 -0.93
CA GLU A 81 -12.34 -8.04 -2.01
C GLU A 81 -11.71 -6.70 -1.64
N ILE A 82 -12.51 -5.75 -1.12
CA ILE A 82 -11.99 -4.46 -0.64
C ILE A 82 -10.91 -4.66 0.43
N SER A 83 -11.05 -5.66 1.30
CA SER A 83 -10.06 -5.94 2.34
C SER A 83 -8.77 -6.53 1.73
N GLN A 84 -8.88 -7.43 0.76
CA GLN A 84 -7.72 -7.97 0.02
C GLN A 84 -6.93 -6.88 -0.71
N ASP A 85 -7.61 -5.92 -1.33
CA ASP A 85 -6.99 -4.74 -1.96
C ASP A 85 -6.06 -3.97 -1.01
N TYR A 86 -6.40 -3.90 0.29
CA TYR A 86 -5.52 -3.28 1.28
C TYR A 86 -4.32 -4.17 1.61
N TYR A 87 -4.47 -5.49 1.56
CA TYR A 87 -3.44 -6.46 1.91
C TYR A 87 -2.37 -6.58 0.83
N GLU A 88 -2.75 -6.46 -0.43
CA GLU A 88 -1.80 -6.46 -1.54
C GLU A 88 -0.85 -5.25 -1.52
N LYS A 89 -1.32 -4.12 -0.99
CA LYS A 89 -0.52 -2.90 -0.91
C LYS A 89 0.74 -3.07 -0.07
N ILE A 90 0.66 -3.70 1.11
CA ILE A 90 1.85 -3.90 1.95
C ILE A 90 2.86 -4.85 1.29
N SER A 91 2.39 -5.89 0.60
CA SER A 91 3.25 -6.82 -0.15
C SER A 91 4.01 -6.07 -1.25
N THR A 92 3.33 -5.16 -1.95
CA THR A 92 3.96 -4.30 -2.96
C THR A 92 5.09 -3.45 -2.37
N PHE A 93 4.88 -2.83 -1.20
CA PHE A 93 5.95 -2.05 -0.55
C PHE A 93 7.10 -2.94 -0.08
N LYS A 94 6.82 -4.10 0.51
CA LYS A 94 7.87 -5.04 0.93
C LYS A 94 8.73 -5.48 -0.23
N ILE A 95 8.14 -5.80 -1.39
CA ILE A 95 8.89 -6.16 -2.60
C ILE A 95 9.73 -4.98 -3.07
N LYS A 96 9.13 -3.79 -3.21
CA LYS A 96 9.86 -2.57 -3.65
C LYS A 96 11.05 -2.24 -2.76
N MET A 97 10.97 -2.52 -1.46
CA MET A 97 12.02 -2.26 -0.48
C MET A 97 13.06 -3.39 -0.37
N GLN A 98 12.72 -4.62 -0.75
CA GLN A 98 13.64 -5.76 -0.81
C GLN A 98 14.44 -5.84 -2.11
N LEU A 99 14.03 -5.10 -3.16
CA LEU A 99 14.79 -5.02 -4.39
C LEU A 99 16.10 -4.23 -4.16
N PRO A 100 17.27 -4.77 -4.54
CA PRO A 100 18.52 -4.04 -4.44
C PRO A 100 18.42 -2.74 -5.26
N ARG A 101 18.87 -1.65 -4.66
CA ARG A 101 18.83 -0.27 -5.20
C ARG A 101 19.80 -0.05 -6.37
N HIS A 102 20.07 -1.07 -7.18
CA HIS A 102 20.95 -1.05 -8.33
C HIS A 102 20.13 -1.27 -9.60
N GLU A 103 19.21 -0.37 -9.91
CA GLU A 103 18.58 -0.25 -11.25
C GLU A 103 17.71 1.03 -11.39
N VAL A 104 18.02 2.11 -10.65
CA VAL A 104 17.38 3.42 -10.86
C VAL A 104 18.39 4.49 -11.32
N GLU A 105 19.64 4.10 -11.56
CA GLU A 105 20.63 4.88 -12.30
C GLU A 105 20.85 4.20 -13.65
N ASP A 106 19.99 4.48 -14.63
CA ASP A 106 20.30 4.46 -16.07
C ASP A 106 19.01 4.64 -16.88
N ASN A 107 18.43 5.85 -16.87
CA ASN A 107 17.52 6.27 -17.95
C ASN A 107 17.38 7.78 -18.15
N TYR A 108 18.31 8.59 -17.63
CA TYR A 108 18.40 10.03 -17.94
C TYR A 108 19.68 10.40 -18.70
N ALA A 109 20.22 9.48 -19.49
CA ALA A 109 21.32 9.75 -20.40
C ALA A 109 21.12 9.07 -21.76
N THR A 110 20.01 9.33 -22.43
CA THR A 110 19.96 9.15 -23.89
C THR A 110 18.94 10.10 -24.52
N GLN A 111 19.42 11.24 -24.99
CA GLN A 111 19.17 11.78 -26.33
C GLN A 111 19.67 13.23 -26.42
N ALA A 112 20.94 13.39 -26.74
CA ALA A 112 21.37 14.46 -27.62
C ALA A 112 21.89 13.78 -28.90
N PRO A 113 21.32 14.06 -30.09
CA PRO A 113 21.77 13.42 -31.31
C PRO A 113 23.14 13.98 -31.69
N GLU A 114 24.17 13.14 -31.66
CA GLU A 114 25.46 13.46 -32.27
C GLU A 114 25.24 13.72 -33.77
N GLN A 115 25.39 14.98 -34.17
CA GLN A 115 25.50 15.32 -35.58
C GLN A 115 26.81 14.73 -36.12
N ARG A 116 26.68 13.63 -36.85
CA ARG A 116 27.70 13.14 -37.78
C ARG A 116 28.04 14.25 -38.77
N TYR A 117 29.19 14.91 -38.59
CA TYR A 117 29.91 15.50 -39.71
C TYR A 117 31.10 14.62 -40.03
N VAL A 118 30.87 13.77 -41.03
CA VAL A 118 31.89 13.18 -41.87
C VAL A 118 32.46 14.32 -42.71
N HIS A 119 33.76 14.59 -42.63
CA HIS A 119 34.51 14.91 -43.85
C HIS A 119 35.97 14.53 -43.71
N ARG A 120 36.27 13.45 -44.40
CA ARG A 120 37.58 13.06 -44.91
C ARG A 120 37.84 13.92 -46.15
N CYS A 121 38.96 14.64 -46.17
CA CYS A 121 39.85 14.92 -47.30
C CYS A 121 41.15 15.46 -46.72
#